data_AF-A0A160TMZ1-F1
#
_entry.id   AF-A0A160TMZ1-F1
#
_cell.length_a   1.000
_cell.length_b   1.000
_cell.length_c   1.000
_cell.angle_alpha   90.00
_cell.angle_beta   90.00
_cell.angle_gamma   90.00
#
_symmetry.space_group_name_H-M   'P 1'
#
loop_
_entity.id
_entity.type
_entity.pdbx_description
1 polymer ?
#
loop_
_entity_poly.entity_id
_entity_poly.type
_entity_poly.pdbx_seq_one_letter_code
_entity_poly.pdbx_strand_id
1 'polypeptide(L)'
;MVRTGTGPGPAMARLAKGIGTLDKQTKALLLEEASAQSGRIAASLEAAGAPKKLVQKVVRLFELDGAVGLADLGERLALDEIVLTRAFTRLGQALGLDWAQANAARIVSSDPWERLLIAGLARDFQQLRLEFLSRGEGDPQALVETWLAANAGRVAQFKSVVDRARHAPAPNAAMLAQIAGQARVLLGR
;
A
#
# COMPACT_ATOMS: atom_id res chain seq x y z
N MET A 1 -9.68 -4.78 -6.41
CA MET A 1 -9.67 -5.29 -7.80
C MET A 1 -11.06 -5.01 -8.35
N VAL A 2 -11.20 -4.12 -9.34
CA VAL A 2 -12.52 -3.82 -9.96
C VAL A 2 -13.13 -5.15 -10.43
N ARG A 3 -14.39 -5.44 -10.08
CA ARG A 3 -15.08 -6.67 -10.52
C ARG A 3 -14.85 -6.91 -12.00
N THR A 4 -14.35 -8.09 -12.35
CA THR A 4 -14.16 -8.54 -13.72
C THR A 4 -15.49 -8.41 -14.48
N GLY A 5 -15.53 -7.57 -15.52
CA GLY A 5 -16.73 -7.33 -16.34
C GLY A 5 -17.44 -5.99 -16.16
N THR A 6 -17.05 -5.15 -15.20
CA THR A 6 -17.54 -3.75 -15.15
C THR A 6 -16.75 -2.87 -16.11
N GLY A 7 -17.42 -2.24 -17.08
CA GLY A 7 -16.81 -1.22 -17.94
C GLY A 7 -16.25 -0.04 -17.12
N PRO A 8 -15.29 0.73 -17.66
CA PRO A 8 -14.64 1.81 -16.93
C PRO A 8 -15.61 2.90 -16.45
N GLY A 9 -16.65 3.23 -17.23
CA GLY A 9 -17.64 4.26 -16.86
C GLY A 9 -18.40 3.94 -15.55
N PRO A 10 -19.06 2.76 -15.43
CA PRO A 10 -19.69 2.35 -14.18
C PRO A 10 -18.75 2.29 -12.97
N ALA A 11 -17.50 1.82 -13.15
CA ALA A 11 -16.52 1.81 -12.07
C ALA A 11 -16.14 3.24 -11.63
N MET A 12 -15.97 4.16 -12.57
CA MET A 12 -15.70 5.56 -12.27
C MET A 12 -16.85 6.22 -11.50
N ALA A 13 -18.09 6.07 -11.95
CA ALA A 13 -19.26 6.67 -11.29
C ALA A 13 -19.38 6.20 -9.84
N ARG A 14 -19.07 4.92 -9.62
CA ARG A 14 -19.14 4.26 -8.33
C ARG A 14 -18.05 4.73 -7.36
N LEU A 15 -16.80 4.80 -7.82
CA LEU A 15 -15.64 5.09 -6.96
C LEU A 15 -15.33 6.59 -6.83
N ALA A 16 -15.87 7.45 -7.71
CA ALA A 16 -15.52 8.87 -7.77
C ALA A 16 -15.70 9.59 -6.43
N LYS A 17 -16.78 9.29 -5.69
CA LYS A 17 -17.07 9.92 -4.40
C LYS A 17 -16.01 9.55 -3.35
N GLY A 18 -15.76 8.25 -3.16
CA GLY A 18 -14.78 7.76 -2.18
C GLY A 18 -13.36 8.23 -2.49
N ILE A 19 -12.95 8.15 -3.75
CA ILE A 19 -11.66 8.70 -4.21
C ILE A 19 -11.58 10.20 -3.93
N GLY A 20 -12.63 10.97 -4.22
CA GLY A 20 -12.67 12.42 -3.96
C GLY A 20 -12.60 12.78 -2.47
N THR A 21 -13.15 11.95 -1.58
CA THR A 21 -13.00 12.11 -0.12
C THR A 21 -11.55 11.86 0.31
N LEU A 22 -10.94 10.77 -0.15
CA LEU A 22 -9.55 10.43 0.15
C LEU A 22 -8.56 11.43 -0.45
N ASP A 23 -8.85 11.97 -1.62
CA ASP A 23 -8.11 13.03 -2.29
C ASP A 23 -8.01 14.28 -1.38
N LYS A 24 -9.11 14.73 -0.81
CA LYS A 24 -9.12 15.89 0.11
C LYS A 24 -8.33 15.66 1.39
N GLN A 25 -8.22 14.42 1.85
CA GLN A 25 -7.56 14.06 3.10
C GLN A 25 -6.17 13.45 2.93
N THR A 26 -5.68 13.32 1.69
CA THR A 26 -4.45 12.60 1.37
C THR A 26 -3.28 13.00 2.27
N LYS A 27 -3.03 14.30 2.46
CA LYS A 27 -1.92 14.77 3.31
C LYS A 27 -1.99 14.32 4.77
N ALA A 28 -3.20 14.14 5.30
CA ALA A 28 -3.40 13.68 6.68
C ALA A 28 -3.37 12.15 6.80
N LEU A 29 -3.58 11.44 5.68
CA LEU A 29 -3.65 9.98 5.62
C LEU A 29 -2.34 9.34 5.12
N LEU A 30 -1.52 10.10 4.40
CA LEU A 30 -0.20 9.66 3.98
C LEU A 30 0.75 9.59 5.18
N LEU A 31 1.41 8.45 5.30
CA LEU A 31 2.49 8.26 6.26
C LEU A 31 3.78 8.92 5.82
N GLU A 32 4.75 8.93 6.74
CA GLU A 32 6.12 9.36 6.48
C GLU A 32 6.74 8.63 5.28
N GLU A 33 6.62 7.30 5.16
CA GLU A 33 7.22 6.57 4.04
C GLU A 33 6.54 6.88 2.70
N ALA A 34 5.21 6.99 2.69
CA ALA A 34 4.46 7.35 1.48
C ALA A 34 4.76 8.80 1.06
N SER A 35 4.86 9.72 2.02
CA SER A 35 5.23 11.13 1.79
C SER A 35 6.68 11.26 1.30
N ALA A 36 7.60 10.51 1.90
CA ALA A 36 8.99 10.45 1.47
C ALA A 36 9.10 9.86 0.06
N GLN A 37 8.24 8.90 -0.31
CA GLN A 37 8.15 8.41 -1.68
C GLN A 37 7.65 9.47 -2.66
N SER A 38 6.53 10.14 -2.36
CA SER A 38 6.03 11.26 -3.16
C SER A 38 7.08 12.35 -3.36
N GLY A 39 7.79 12.74 -2.30
CA GLY A 39 8.84 13.75 -2.37
C GLY A 39 10.02 13.35 -3.26
N ARG A 40 10.41 12.07 -3.24
CA ARG A 40 11.49 11.56 -4.10
C ARG A 40 11.07 11.47 -5.57
N ILE A 41 9.83 11.06 -5.85
CA ILE A 41 9.27 11.08 -7.21
C ILE A 41 9.28 12.51 -7.75
N ALA A 42 8.84 13.47 -6.92
CA ALA A 42 8.88 14.88 -7.28
C ALA A 42 10.29 15.35 -7.63
N ALA A 43 11.25 15.11 -6.74
CA ALA A 43 12.64 15.49 -6.92
C ALA A 43 13.28 14.87 -8.17
N SER A 44 13.02 13.58 -8.42
CA SER A 44 13.56 12.88 -9.60
C SER A 44 13.02 13.46 -10.92
N LEU A 45 11.73 13.80 -10.97
CA LEU A 45 11.12 14.37 -12.17
C LEU A 45 11.57 15.81 -12.39
N GLU A 46 11.66 16.61 -11.33
CA GLU A 46 12.18 17.98 -11.41
C GLU A 46 13.65 18.00 -11.84
N ALA A 47 14.48 17.09 -11.32
CA ALA A 47 15.87 16.93 -11.73
C ALA A 47 16.02 16.52 -13.21
N ALA A 48 15.03 15.80 -13.76
CA ALA A 48 14.96 15.48 -15.19
C ALA A 48 14.43 16.64 -16.06
N GLY A 49 14.14 17.81 -15.46
CA GLY A 49 13.66 19.01 -16.16
C GLY A 49 12.14 19.06 -16.35
N ALA A 50 11.37 18.18 -15.69
CA ALA A 50 9.92 18.20 -15.80
C ALA A 50 9.32 19.47 -15.16
N PRO A 51 8.37 20.16 -15.83
CA PRO A 51 7.69 21.30 -15.25
C PRO A 51 6.98 20.96 -13.94
N LYS A 52 7.18 21.78 -12.90
CA LYS A 52 6.61 21.58 -11.55
C LYS A 52 5.11 21.27 -11.54
N LYS A 53 4.32 21.90 -12.41
CA LYS A 53 2.87 21.63 -12.54
C LYS A 53 2.57 20.20 -12.99
N LEU A 54 3.39 19.62 -13.87
CA LEU A 54 3.24 18.23 -14.32
C LEU A 54 3.73 17.26 -13.26
N VAL A 55 4.85 17.57 -12.60
CA VAL A 55 5.38 16.81 -11.46
C VAL A 55 4.32 16.65 -10.38
N GLN A 56 3.66 17.75 -9.99
CA GLN A 56 2.58 17.72 -9.01
C GLN A 56 1.42 16.81 -9.42
N LYS A 57 1.05 16.78 -10.70
CA LYS A 57 0.00 15.87 -11.21
C LYS A 57 0.43 14.41 -11.16
N VAL A 58 1.68 14.10 -11.51
CA VAL A 58 2.21 12.72 -11.45
C VAL A 58 2.28 12.23 -10.02
N VAL A 59 2.80 13.05 -9.10
CA VAL A 59 2.82 12.75 -7.66
C VAL A 59 1.39 12.51 -7.16
N ARG A 60 0.44 13.36 -7.57
CA ARG A 60 -0.96 13.19 -7.19
C ARG A 60 -1.55 11.87 -7.68
N LEU A 61 -1.26 11.46 -8.91
CA LEU A 61 -1.69 10.16 -9.43
C LEU A 61 -1.11 9.00 -8.61
N PHE A 62 0.15 9.10 -8.23
CA PHE A 62 0.81 8.09 -7.39
C PHE A 62 0.17 7.99 -6.00
N GLU A 63 -0.14 9.12 -5.36
CA GLU A 63 -0.82 9.15 -4.07
C GLU A 63 -2.24 8.56 -4.14
N LEU A 64 -2.93 8.74 -5.26
CA LEU A 64 -4.29 8.25 -5.47
C LEU A 64 -4.36 6.78 -5.89
N ASP A 65 -3.27 6.19 -6.41
CA ASP A 65 -3.24 4.77 -6.79
C ASP A 65 -3.62 3.85 -5.60
N GLY A 66 -3.13 4.19 -4.40
CA GLY A 66 -3.50 3.51 -3.16
C GLY A 66 -4.98 3.71 -2.76
N ALA A 67 -5.56 4.86 -3.10
CA ALA A 67 -6.92 5.25 -2.71
C ALA A 67 -8.01 4.47 -3.46
N VAL A 68 -7.74 4.01 -4.69
CA VAL A 68 -8.72 3.26 -5.50
C VAL A 68 -9.14 1.97 -4.80
N GLY A 69 -8.18 1.20 -4.29
CA GLY A 69 -8.46 -0.07 -3.61
C GLY A 69 -9.20 0.11 -2.28
N LEU A 70 -8.93 1.20 -1.57
CA LEU A 70 -9.58 1.55 -0.31
C LEU A 70 -10.99 2.08 -0.53
N ALA A 71 -11.20 2.91 -1.56
CA ALA A 71 -12.54 3.37 -1.94
C ALA A 71 -13.44 2.21 -2.39
N ASP A 72 -12.91 1.29 -3.21
CA ASP A 72 -13.66 0.09 -3.63
C ASP A 72 -13.99 -0.82 -2.45
N LEU A 73 -13.07 -0.98 -1.50
CA LEU A 73 -13.32 -1.80 -0.32
C LEU A 73 -14.31 -1.14 0.66
N GLY A 74 -14.17 0.17 0.91
CA GLY A 74 -15.08 0.93 1.76
C GLY A 74 -16.51 0.88 1.23
N GLU A 75 -16.67 1.07 -0.09
CA GLU A 75 -17.97 0.95 -0.74
C GLU A 75 -18.57 -0.46 -0.59
N ARG A 76 -17.79 -1.51 -0.85
CA ARG A 76 -18.26 -2.91 -0.76
C ARG A 76 -18.69 -3.31 0.64
N LEU A 77 -18.04 -2.77 1.66
CA LEU A 77 -18.31 -3.07 3.06
C LEU A 77 -19.23 -2.03 3.72
N ALA A 78 -19.66 -1.00 2.99
CA ALA A 78 -20.38 0.16 3.50
C ALA A 78 -19.67 0.83 4.70
N LEU A 79 -18.33 0.92 4.62
CA LEU A 79 -17.46 1.53 5.62
C LEU A 79 -16.92 2.87 5.14
N ASP A 80 -16.68 3.77 6.09
CA ASP A 80 -16.02 5.05 5.83
C ASP A 80 -14.58 4.82 5.33
N GLU A 81 -14.25 5.40 4.18
CA GLU A 81 -12.96 5.18 3.52
C GLU A 81 -11.79 5.75 4.32
N ILE A 82 -12.00 6.79 5.14
CA ILE A 82 -10.97 7.41 5.96
C ILE A 82 -10.61 6.47 7.11
N VAL A 83 -11.61 5.90 7.79
CA VAL A 83 -11.42 4.89 8.85
C VAL A 83 -10.69 3.68 8.29
N LEU A 84 -11.11 3.19 7.12
CA LEU A 84 -10.48 2.07 6.45
C LEU A 84 -9.02 2.37 6.06
N THR A 85 -8.76 3.59 5.56
CA THR A 85 -7.40 4.04 5.23
C THR A 85 -6.53 4.07 6.47
N ARG A 86 -7.02 4.56 7.61
CA ARG A 86 -6.28 4.55 8.88
C ARG A 86 -5.93 3.14 9.33
N ALA A 87 -6.88 2.20 9.25
CA ALA A 87 -6.64 0.80 9.59
C ALA A 87 -5.59 0.15 8.67
N PHE A 88 -5.71 0.36 7.34
CA PHE A 88 -4.75 -0.12 6.34
C PHE A 88 -3.33 0.39 6.61
N THR A 89 -3.27 1.66 6.94
CA THR A 89 -2.05 2.39 7.24
C THR A 89 -1.39 1.87 8.50
N ARG A 90 -2.16 1.75 9.59
CA ARG A 90 -1.72 1.21 10.88
C ARG A 90 -1.19 -0.22 10.77
N LEU A 91 -1.90 -1.09 10.06
CA LEU A 91 -1.48 -2.47 9.80
C LEU A 91 -0.16 -2.51 9.03
N GLY A 92 -0.03 -1.67 7.99
CA GLY A 92 1.18 -1.52 7.20
C GLY A 92 2.40 -1.18 8.08
N GLN A 93 2.27 -0.16 8.94
CA GLN A 93 3.34 0.28 9.83
C GLN A 93 3.73 -0.78 10.87
N ALA A 94 2.73 -1.42 11.49
CA ALA A 94 2.96 -2.44 12.50
C ALA A 94 3.84 -3.57 11.98
N LEU A 95 3.60 -3.94 10.72
CA LEU A 95 4.25 -5.04 10.04
C LEU A 95 5.47 -4.60 9.22
N GLY A 96 5.64 -3.31 8.92
CA GLY A 96 6.65 -2.78 8.01
C GLY A 96 6.38 -3.06 6.53
N LEU A 97 5.13 -3.34 6.17
CA LEU A 97 4.71 -3.63 4.79
C LEU A 97 4.59 -2.38 3.93
N ASP A 98 4.37 -1.23 4.55
CA ASP A 98 4.43 0.08 3.89
C ASP A 98 5.83 0.35 3.32
N TRP A 99 6.86 0.09 4.12
CA TRP A 99 8.25 0.14 3.67
C TRP A 99 8.56 -0.90 2.61
N ALA A 100 8.13 -2.16 2.78
CA ALA A 100 8.42 -3.21 1.81
C ALA A 100 7.79 -2.90 0.44
N GLN A 101 6.57 -2.38 0.43
CA GLN A 101 5.91 -1.90 -0.79
C GLN A 101 6.63 -0.70 -1.42
N ALA A 102 6.97 0.30 -0.62
CA ALA A 102 7.70 1.48 -1.09
C ALA A 102 9.08 1.11 -1.65
N ASN A 103 9.75 0.12 -1.05
CA ASN A 103 11.04 -0.40 -1.51
C ASN A 103 10.88 -1.18 -2.83
N ALA A 104 9.90 -2.10 -2.92
CA ALA A 104 9.59 -2.82 -4.16
C ALA A 104 9.38 -1.85 -5.33
N ALA A 105 8.57 -0.81 -5.15
CA ALA A 105 8.28 0.18 -6.18
C ALA A 105 9.51 0.98 -6.68
N ARG A 106 10.66 0.88 -5.99
CA ARG A 106 11.91 1.59 -6.34
C ARG A 106 12.96 0.71 -6.99
N ILE A 107 12.90 -0.61 -6.81
CA ILE A 107 13.92 -1.48 -7.36
C ILE A 107 13.79 -1.45 -8.88
N VAL A 108 14.84 -0.99 -9.54
CA VAL A 108 14.97 -1.00 -10.99
C VAL A 108 15.87 -2.17 -11.36
N SER A 109 15.39 -3.06 -12.22
CA SER A 109 16.17 -4.17 -12.75
C SER A 109 16.20 -4.16 -14.27
N SER A 110 17.36 -4.47 -14.86
CA SER A 110 17.50 -4.71 -16.30
C SER A 110 16.98 -6.09 -16.71
N ASP A 111 16.85 -7.04 -15.79
CA ASP A 111 16.27 -8.36 -16.05
C ASP A 111 14.72 -8.26 -16.16
N PRO A 112 14.11 -8.65 -17.31
CA PRO A 112 12.65 -8.66 -17.46
C PRO A 112 11.90 -9.47 -16.40
N TRP A 113 12.43 -10.60 -15.96
CA TRP A 113 11.76 -11.48 -14.99
C TRP A 113 11.80 -10.89 -13.59
N GLU A 114 12.95 -10.32 -13.21
CA GLU A 114 13.06 -9.64 -11.93
C GLU A 114 12.16 -8.39 -11.88
N ARG A 115 12.05 -7.64 -12.98
CA ARG A 115 11.08 -6.53 -13.07
C ARG A 115 9.64 -6.98 -12.84
N LEU A 116 9.23 -8.09 -13.46
CA LEU A 116 7.88 -8.64 -13.28
C LEU A 116 7.65 -9.09 -11.83
N LEU A 117 8.64 -9.73 -11.21
CA LEU A 117 8.61 -10.10 -9.81
C LEU A 117 8.42 -8.86 -8.91
N ILE A 118 9.26 -7.84 -9.08
CA ILE A 118 9.22 -6.60 -8.29
C ILE A 118 7.86 -5.89 -8.42
N ALA A 119 7.35 -5.76 -9.65
CA ALA A 119 6.03 -5.17 -9.89
C ALA A 119 4.90 -5.98 -9.23
N GLY A 120 5.01 -7.30 -9.22
CA GLY A 120 4.11 -8.20 -8.49
C GLY A 120 4.18 -7.98 -6.98
N LEU A 121 5.37 -7.85 -6.41
CA LEU A 121 5.58 -7.68 -4.96
C LEU A 121 4.94 -6.39 -4.42
N ALA A 122 5.11 -5.27 -5.11
CA ALA A 122 4.48 -4.01 -4.70
C ALA A 122 2.95 -4.14 -4.60
N ARG A 123 2.34 -4.83 -5.58
CA ARG A 123 0.90 -5.11 -5.60
C ARG A 123 0.49 -6.10 -4.51
N ASP A 124 1.28 -7.15 -4.30
CA ASP A 124 1.01 -8.18 -3.29
C ASP A 124 0.92 -7.57 -1.89
N PHE A 125 1.85 -6.67 -1.52
CA PHE A 125 1.83 -6.02 -0.20
C PHE A 125 0.59 -5.14 0.02
N GLN A 126 0.08 -4.51 -1.03
CA GLN A 126 -1.18 -3.78 -0.97
C GLN A 126 -2.35 -4.75 -0.82
N GLN A 127 -2.40 -5.80 -1.65
CA GLN A 127 -3.49 -6.76 -1.68
C GLN A 127 -3.62 -7.52 -0.37
N LEU A 128 -2.51 -7.98 0.23
CA LEU A 128 -2.53 -8.69 1.52
C LEU A 128 -3.20 -7.87 2.63
N ARG A 129 -2.94 -6.55 2.66
CA ARG A 129 -3.55 -5.65 3.65
C ARG A 129 -5.02 -5.37 3.35
N LEU A 130 -5.38 -5.15 2.09
CA LEU A 130 -6.78 -5.00 1.69
C LEU A 130 -7.59 -6.28 1.98
N GLU A 131 -7.02 -7.44 1.70
CA GLU A 131 -7.65 -8.74 1.93
C GLU A 131 -7.84 -9.04 3.41
N PHE A 132 -6.85 -8.70 4.25
CA PHE A 132 -6.99 -8.75 5.70
C PHE A 132 -8.17 -7.91 6.18
N LEU A 133 -8.25 -6.64 5.77
CA LEU A 133 -9.36 -5.76 6.15
C LEU A 133 -10.70 -6.24 5.58
N SER A 134 -10.71 -6.86 4.40
CA SER A 134 -11.93 -7.33 3.75
C SER A 134 -12.61 -8.50 4.44
N ARG A 135 -11.87 -9.24 5.28
CA ARG A 135 -12.38 -10.36 6.07
C ARG A 135 -12.90 -9.93 7.44
N GLY A 136 -12.64 -8.67 7.81
CA GLY A 136 -13.05 -8.11 9.08
C GLY A 136 -14.48 -7.62 9.08
N GLU A 137 -15.12 -7.68 10.23
CA GLU A 137 -16.43 -7.08 10.49
C GLU A 137 -16.31 -5.94 11.51
N GLY A 138 -17.22 -4.98 11.45
CA GLY A 138 -17.25 -3.84 12.36
C GLY A 138 -16.18 -2.78 12.07
N ASP A 139 -15.62 -2.18 13.12
CA ASP A 139 -14.63 -1.11 12.99
C ASP A 139 -13.25 -1.66 12.55
N PRO A 140 -12.75 -1.27 11.36
CA PRO A 140 -11.45 -1.69 10.86
C PRO A 140 -10.27 -1.35 11.78
N GLN A 141 -10.32 -0.23 12.51
CA GLN A 141 -9.22 0.17 13.40
C GLN A 141 -9.17 -0.74 14.62
N ALA A 142 -10.30 -0.93 15.30
CA ALA A 142 -10.41 -1.87 16.42
C ALA A 142 -10.01 -3.30 16.02
N LEU A 143 -10.39 -3.73 14.81
CA LEU A 143 -9.99 -5.04 14.27
C LEU A 143 -8.48 -5.19 14.14
N VAL A 144 -7.81 -4.18 13.58
CA VAL A 144 -6.34 -4.18 13.44
C VAL A 144 -5.66 -4.22 14.80
N GLU A 145 -6.07 -3.37 15.75
CA GLU A 145 -5.44 -3.35 17.08
C GLU A 145 -5.65 -4.66 17.84
N THR A 146 -6.87 -5.20 17.82
CA THR A 146 -7.19 -6.47 18.48
C THR A 146 -6.37 -7.61 17.90
N TRP A 147 -6.26 -7.68 16.57
CA TRP A 147 -5.47 -8.72 15.91
C TRP A 147 -3.98 -8.56 16.19
N LEU A 148 -3.45 -7.33 16.18
CA LEU A 148 -2.05 -7.06 16.50
C LEU A 148 -1.71 -7.47 17.93
N ALA A 149 -2.58 -7.17 18.89
CA ALA A 149 -2.42 -7.58 20.29
C ALA A 149 -2.43 -9.10 20.43
N ALA A 150 -3.42 -9.77 19.81
CA ALA A 150 -3.54 -11.24 19.86
C ALA A 150 -2.36 -11.97 19.18
N ASN A 151 -1.71 -11.35 18.19
CA ASN A 151 -0.62 -11.94 17.41
C ASN A 151 0.75 -11.33 17.72
N ALA A 152 0.91 -10.61 18.84
CA ALA A 152 2.12 -9.81 19.14
C ALA A 152 3.45 -10.58 18.96
N GLY A 153 3.53 -11.83 19.42
CA GLY A 153 4.73 -12.66 19.25
C GLY A 153 5.06 -12.98 17.79
N ARG A 154 4.04 -13.33 16.98
CA ARG A 154 4.21 -13.61 15.55
C ARG A 154 4.54 -12.34 14.77
N VAL A 155 3.92 -11.23 15.15
CA VAL A 155 4.20 -9.90 14.59
C VAL A 155 5.64 -9.49 14.86
N ALA A 156 6.15 -9.67 16.08
CA ALA A 156 7.54 -9.35 16.43
C ALA A 156 8.55 -10.19 15.64
N GLN A 157 8.28 -11.49 15.48
CA GLN A 157 9.11 -12.39 14.66
C GLN A 157 9.13 -11.96 13.19
N PHE A 158 7.95 -11.67 12.63
CA PHE A 158 7.85 -11.17 11.25
C PHE A 158 8.58 -9.84 11.06
N LYS A 159 8.37 -8.90 11.99
CA LYS A 159 9.03 -7.59 11.97
C LYS A 159 10.55 -7.71 12.00
N SER A 160 11.10 -8.68 12.74
CA SER A 160 12.55 -8.95 12.74
C SER A 160 13.08 -9.34 11.35
N VAL A 161 12.28 -10.02 10.52
CA VAL A 161 12.66 -10.33 9.13
C VAL A 161 12.65 -9.07 8.26
N VAL A 162 11.63 -8.23 8.41
CA VAL A 162 11.54 -6.94 7.70
C VAL A 162 12.69 -6.03 8.09
N ASP A 163 12.99 -5.92 9.39
CA ASP A 163 14.07 -5.08 9.89
C ASP A 163 15.43 -5.57 9.37
N ARG A 164 15.69 -6.88 9.29
CA ARG A 164 16.93 -7.39 8.65
C ARG A 164 17.06 -6.97 7.19
N ALA A 165 15.97 -7.03 6.41
CA ALA A 165 15.99 -6.56 5.03
C ALA A 165 16.21 -5.04 4.96
N ARG A 166 15.61 -4.27 5.88
CA ARG A 166 15.76 -2.80 5.94
C ARG A 166 17.19 -2.37 6.24
N HIS A 167 17.92 -3.12 7.08
CA HIS A 167 19.31 -2.84 7.42
C HIS A 167 20.31 -3.41 6.41
N ALA A 168 19.86 -4.13 5.38
CA ALA A 168 20.74 -4.59 4.32
C ALA A 168 21.25 -3.38 3.50
N PRO A 169 22.51 -3.38 3.04
CA PRO A 169 23.06 -2.29 2.22
C PRO A 169 22.25 -2.01 0.95
N ALA A 170 21.70 -3.08 0.35
CA ALA A 170 20.83 -3.01 -0.81
C ALA A 170 19.73 -4.07 -0.67
N PRO A 171 18.53 -3.70 -0.17
CA PRO A 171 17.38 -4.59 -0.20
C PRO A 171 17.06 -5.00 -1.63
N ASN A 172 16.81 -6.29 -1.87
CA ASN A 172 16.62 -6.86 -3.20
C ASN A 172 15.29 -7.60 -3.36
N ALA A 173 14.97 -7.99 -4.59
CA ALA A 173 13.72 -8.66 -4.92
C ALA A 173 13.50 -9.97 -4.14
N ALA A 174 14.56 -10.74 -3.88
CA ALA A 174 14.48 -11.99 -3.12
C ALA A 174 14.10 -11.74 -1.64
N MET A 175 14.70 -10.73 -1.01
CA MET A 175 14.33 -10.34 0.36
C MET A 175 12.87 -9.91 0.45
N LEU A 176 12.40 -9.11 -0.51
CA LEU A 176 11.01 -8.67 -0.56
C LEU A 176 10.05 -9.84 -0.85
N ALA A 177 10.42 -10.78 -1.72
CA ALA A 177 9.65 -11.99 -1.98
C ALA A 177 9.50 -12.87 -0.72
N GLN A 178 10.58 -13.01 0.05
CA GLN A 178 10.52 -13.71 1.33
C GLN A 178 9.58 -13.01 2.34
N ILE A 179 9.64 -11.67 2.41
CA ILE A 179 8.73 -10.88 3.25
C ILE A 179 7.28 -11.07 2.79
N ALA A 180 7.00 -11.02 1.49
CA ALA A 180 5.65 -11.23 0.94
C ALA A 180 5.11 -12.64 1.27
N GLY A 181 5.95 -13.67 1.13
CA GLY A 181 5.61 -15.05 1.48
C GLY A 181 5.24 -15.19 2.96
N GLN A 182 6.05 -14.63 3.86
CA GLN A 182 5.78 -14.67 5.30
C GLN A 182 4.57 -13.82 5.70
N ALA A 183 4.39 -12.65 5.09
CA ALA A 183 3.23 -11.78 5.32
C ALA A 183 1.93 -12.49 4.94
N ARG A 184 1.93 -13.22 3.82
CA ARG A 184 0.78 -14.02 3.37
C ARG A 184 0.39 -15.09 4.39
N VAL A 185 1.37 -15.79 4.97
CA VAL A 185 1.10 -16.78 6.03
C VAL A 185 0.65 -16.11 7.33
N LEU A 186 1.23 -14.97 7.68
CA LEU A 186 0.89 -14.23 8.89
C LEU A 186 -0.55 -13.73 8.86
N LEU A 187 -0.92 -13.05 7.77
CA LEU A 187 -2.23 -12.42 7.56
C LEU A 187 -3.29 -13.39 7.08
N GLY A 188 -2.92 -14.51 6.46
CA GLY A 188 -3.85 -15.52 5.93
C GLY A 188 -4.52 -16.39 7.01
N ARG A 189 -3.99 -16.36 8.23
CA ARG A 189 -4.48 -17.11 9.40
C ARG A 189 -5.29 -16.20 10.31
#